data_AF-X0YDA6-F1
#
_entry.id   AF-X0YDA6-F1
#
_cell.length_a   1.000
_cell.length_b   1.000
_cell.length_c   1.000
_cell.angle_alpha   90.00
_cell.angle_beta   90.00
_cell.angle_gamma   90.00
#
_symmetry.space_group_name_H-M   'P 1'
#
loop_
_entity.id
_entity.type
_entity.pdbx_description
1 polymer ?
#
loop_
_entity_poly.entity_id
_entity_poly.type
_entity_poly.pdbx_seq_one_letter_code
_entity_poly.pdbx_strand_id
1 'polypeptide(L)' 'MKKRANLKMLLVMTVLFVGMVPAVAAGGTIYVDANTPDNNDGSSWAKAYKYLQDALSDANSTEP' A
#
# COMPACT_ATOMS: atom_id res chain seq x y z
N MET A 1 38.42 -17.81 -21.69
CA MET A 1 38.65 -17.27 -20.34
C MET A 1 37.37 -17.40 -19.52
N LYS A 2 37.27 -18.39 -18.62
CA LYS A 2 36.09 -18.57 -17.73
C LYS A 2 36.31 -17.75 -16.47
N LYS A 3 35.72 -16.55 -16.39
CA LYS A 3 35.73 -15.76 -15.14
C LYS A 3 34.91 -16.55 -14.12
N ARG A 4 35.58 -17.14 -13.11
CA ARG A 4 34.89 -17.84 -12.02
C ARG A 4 34.21 -16.77 -11.18
N ALA A 5 32.88 -16.70 -11.25
CA ALA A 5 32.12 -15.85 -10.34
C ALA A 5 32.37 -16.34 -8.91
N ASN A 6 32.75 -15.43 -8.01
CA ASN A 6 33.01 -15.75 -6.61
C ASN A 6 31.67 -16.10 -5.94
N LEU A 7 31.46 -17.35 -5.53
CA LEU A 7 30.18 -17.82 -4.97
C LEU A 7 29.71 -16.98 -3.78
N LYS A 8 30.65 -16.46 -2.98
CA LYS A 8 30.39 -15.51 -1.89
C LYS A 8 29.85 -14.17 -2.40
N MET A 9 30.40 -13.66 -3.50
CA MET A 9 29.94 -12.44 -4.15
C MET A 9 28.57 -12.64 -4.79
N LEU A 10 28.29 -13.83 -5.35
CA LEU A 10 26.98 -14.19 -5.87
C LEU A 10 25.94 -14.21 -4.73
N LEU A 11 26.23 -14.89 -3.62
CA LEU A 11 25.34 -14.93 -2.45
C LEU A 11 25.05 -13.56 -1.86
N VAL A 12 26.05 -12.69 -1.74
CA VAL A 12 25.86 -11.31 -1.27
C VAL A 12 24.98 -10.50 -2.21
N MET A 13 25.16 -10.64 -3.54
CA MET A 13 24.29 -9.99 -4.53
C MET A 13 22.85 -10.51 -4.47
N THR A 14 22.64 -11.81 -4.27
CA THR A 14 21.29 -12.36 -4.12
C THR A 14 20.60 -11.87 -2.85
N VAL A 15 21.32 -11.79 -1.73
CA VAL A 15 20.79 -11.25 -0.47
C VAL A 15 20.43 -9.76 -0.61
N LEU A 16 21.26 -8.98 -1.30
CA LEU A 16 20.99 -7.57 -1.57
C LEU A 16 19.78 -7.35 -2.49
N PHE A 17 19.56 -8.25 -3.46
CA PHE A 17 18.40 -8.17 -4.37
C PHE A 17 17.08 -8.63 -3.73
N VAL A 18 17.12 -9.61 -2.82
CA VAL A 18 15.92 -10.12 -2.14
C VAL A 18 15.48 -9.22 -0.97
N GLY A 19 16.40 -8.46 -0.37
CA GLY A 19 16.10 -7.55 0.74
C GLY A 19 15.36 -6.26 0.36
N MET A 20 15.36 -5.87 -0.92
CA MET A 20 14.65 -4.69 -1.41
C MET A 20 13.27 -5.10 -1.93
N VAL A 21 12.38 -5.57 -1.05
CA VAL A 21 10.97 -5.62 -1.37
C VAL A 21 10.47 -4.19 -1.30
N PRO A 22 10.07 -3.54 -2.42
CA PRO A 22 9.37 -2.27 -2.30
C PRO A 22 8.11 -2.54 -1.50
N ALA A 23 7.92 -1.83 -0.38
CA ALA A 23 6.65 -1.81 0.31
C ALA A 23 5.62 -1.36 -0.73
N VAL A 24 4.78 -2.28 -1.17
CA VAL A 24 3.69 -1.94 -2.08
C VAL A 24 2.79 -1.05 -1.25
N ALA A 25 2.82 0.25 -1.52
CA ALA A 25 1.88 1.19 -0.92
C ALA A 25 0.49 0.78 -1.38
N ALA A 26 -0.20 -0.03 -0.57
CA ALA A 26 -1.56 -0.45 -0.79
C ALA A 26 -2.46 0.74 -0.45
N GLY A 27 -2.47 1.75 -1.32
CA GLY A 27 -3.44 2.84 -1.23
C GLY A 27 -4.84 2.27 -1.39
N GLY A 28 -5.63 2.28 -0.32
CA GLY A 28 -7.02 1.85 -0.35
C GLY A 28 -7.89 2.84 -1.13
N THR A 29 -8.87 2.33 -1.88
CA THR A 29 -9.93 3.19 -2.43
C THR A 29 -10.98 3.43 -1.36
N ILE A 30 -11.24 4.70 -1.05
CA ILE A 30 -12.27 5.12 -0.09
C ILE A 30 -13.41 5.79 -0.86
N TYR A 31 -14.64 5.29 -0.68
CA TYR A 31 -15.82 5.77 -1.39
C TYR A 31 -16.53 6.90 -0.63
N VAL A 32 -16.99 7.94 -1.34
CA VAL A 32 -17.71 9.09 -0.78
C VAL A 32 -18.97 9.36 -1.59
N ASP A 33 -20.12 9.48 -0.92
CA ASP A 33 -21.41 9.84 -1.51
C ASP A 33 -22.24 10.66 -0.50
N ALA A 34 -22.59 11.88 -0.89
CA ALA A 34 -23.31 12.84 -0.05
C ALA A 34 -24.76 12.42 0.27
N ASN A 35 -25.32 11.44 -0.46
CA ASN A 35 -26.69 10.96 -0.27
C ASN A 35 -26.80 9.76 0.68
N THR A 36 -25.67 9.29 1.24
CA THR A 36 -25.70 8.15 2.15
C THR A 36 -26.12 8.54 3.56
N PRO A 37 -26.68 7.59 4.34
CA PRO A 37 -26.82 7.76 5.78
C PRO A 37 -25.46 8.03 6.44
N ASP A 38 -25.48 8.73 7.58
CA ASP A 38 -24.27 8.92 8.39
C ASP A 38 -23.74 7.58 8.94
N ASN A 39 -22.50 7.55 9.43
CA ASN A 39 -21.86 6.39 10.09
C ASN A 39 -21.55 5.18 9.16
N ASN A 40 -21.01 5.47 7.98
CA ASN A 40 -20.45 4.51 7.03
C ASN A 40 -18.91 4.60 7.00
N ASP A 41 -18.23 3.60 6.44
CA ASP A 41 -16.77 3.39 6.56
C ASP A 41 -15.97 3.56 5.25
N GLY A 42 -16.63 3.93 4.15
CA GLY A 42 -15.99 4.14 2.86
C GLY A 42 -15.49 2.88 2.16
N SER A 43 -15.83 1.66 2.63
CA SER A 43 -15.34 0.40 2.06
C SER A 43 -15.96 0.02 0.70
N SER A 44 -17.11 0.61 0.35
CA SER A 44 -17.82 0.40 -0.92
C SER A 44 -18.81 1.54 -1.17
N TRP A 45 -19.41 1.63 -2.37
CA TRP A 45 -20.50 2.57 -2.65
C TRP A 45 -21.70 2.42 -1.70
N ALA A 46 -22.04 1.19 -1.31
CA ALA A 46 -23.13 0.93 -0.36
C ALA A 46 -22.79 1.38 1.07
N LYS A 47 -21.50 1.60 1.36
CA LYS A 47 -20.94 2.03 2.63
C LYS A 47 -20.11 3.30 2.48
N ALA A 48 -20.44 4.18 1.53
CA ALA A 48 -19.62 5.37 1.28
C ALA A 48 -19.74 6.39 2.43
N TYR A 49 -18.63 7.07 2.73
CA TYR A 49 -18.65 8.21 3.64
C TYR A 49 -19.55 9.30 3.09
N LYS A 50 -20.30 9.96 3.98
CA LYS A 50 -21.14 11.11 3.60
C LYS A 50 -20.31 12.38 3.41
N TYR A 51 -19.28 12.55 4.24
CA TYR A 51 -18.41 13.72 4.22
C TYR A 51 -17.01 13.34 3.72
N LEU A 52 -16.52 14.12 2.75
CA LEU A 52 -15.16 13.95 2.21
C LEU A 52 -14.08 14.08 3.30
N GLN A 53 -14.33 14.91 4.31
CA GLN A 53 -13.37 15.15 5.39
C GLN A 53 -13.08 13.89 6.22
N ASP A 54 -14.09 13.05 6.43
CA ASP A 54 -13.95 11.78 7.18
C ASP A 54 -13.11 10.79 6.37
N ALA A 55 -13.41 10.66 5.07
CA ALA A 55 -12.64 9.82 4.14
C ALA A 55 -11.15 10.23 4.06
N LEU A 56 -10.86 11.54 4.05
CA LEU A 56 -9.48 12.04 4.04
C LEU A 56 -8.76 11.78 5.37
N SER A 57 -9.46 11.89 6.50
CA SER A 57 -8.90 11.56 7.81
C SER A 57 -8.49 10.09 7.90
N ASP A 58 -9.31 9.20 7.35
CA ASP A 58 -9.07 7.75 7.35
C ASP A 58 -7.94 7.37 6.36
N ALA A 59 -7.92 7.99 5.17
CA ALA A 59 -6.82 7.83 4.22
C ALA A 59 -5.46 8.17 4.81
N ASN A 60 -5.38 9.27 5.57
CA ASN A 60 -4.14 9.73 6.21
C ASN A 60 -3.74 8.87 7.43
N SER A 61 -4.68 8.11 8.00
CA SER A 61 -4.41 7.19 9.11
C SER A 61 -3.77 5.87 8.64
N THR A 62 -3.69 5.65 7.32
CA THR A 62 -3.14 4.42 6.71
C THR A 62 -1.65 4.55 6.38
N GLU A 63 -0.96 5.64 6.76
CA GLU A 63 0.50 5.73 6.65
C GLU A 63 1.20 4.95 7.80
N PRO A 64 2.21 4.10 7.50
CA PRO A 64 3.00 3.39 8.52
C PRO A 64 3.95 4.30 9.31
#